data_AF-A0A1F9H965-F1
#
_entry.id   AF-A0A1F9H965-F1
#
_cell.length_a   1.000
_cell.length_b   1.000
_cell.length_c   1.000
_cell.angle_alpha   90.00
_cell.angle_beta   90.00
_cell.angle_gamma   90.00
#
_symmetry.space_group_name_H-M   'P 1'
#
loop_
_entity.id
_entity.type
_entity.pdbx_description
1 polymer ?
#
loop_
_entity_poly.entity_id
_entity_poly.type
_entity_poly.pdbx_seq_one_letter_code
_entity_poly.pdbx_strand_id
1 'polypeptide(L)'
;MKRLTFPKSLEPVFSALAKVLVPAQDDLILEGFEAHFFFNFGRIFNELPPIFRWGFIWGIRFFDWFPVLFGFGLNRFSHLSFESAKKYVDAWANGRLGVCREFFKTLKAMVILVYFSEPKVWEVIGYAPENHLKERIEMRKKILSGGEEKVHWPHEEETNA
;
A
#
# COMPACT_ATOMS: atom_id res chain seq x y z
N MET A 1 20.86 -7.82 19.25
CA MET A 1 19.65 -7.64 18.42
C MET A 1 20.05 -7.14 17.05
N LYS A 2 19.87 -7.91 15.97
CA LYS A 2 20.07 -7.41 14.60
C LYS A 2 18.96 -6.39 14.31
N ARG A 3 19.31 -5.17 13.89
CA ARG A 3 18.31 -4.18 13.44
C ARG A 3 17.57 -4.77 12.24
N LEU A 4 16.28 -4.99 12.41
CA LEU A 4 15.38 -5.50 11.38
C LEU A 4 15.04 -4.33 10.46
N THR A 5 15.74 -4.22 9.34
CA THR A 5 15.58 -3.09 8.42
C THR A 5 15.19 -3.57 7.04
N PHE A 6 14.29 -2.85 6.39
CA PHE A 6 13.97 -3.05 4.98
C PHE A 6 15.24 -2.85 4.12
N PRO A 7 15.41 -3.57 3.00
CA PRO A 7 16.60 -3.41 2.16
C PRO A 7 16.65 -2.01 1.56
N LYS A 8 17.63 -1.20 1.99
CA LYS A 8 17.81 0.20 1.53
C LYS A 8 17.85 0.36 0.01
N SER A 9 18.35 -0.66 -0.68
CA SER A 9 18.42 -0.66 -2.15
C SER A 9 17.06 -0.61 -2.86
N LEU A 10 15.96 -0.90 -2.14
CA LEU A 10 14.60 -0.90 -2.69
C LEU A 10 13.85 0.40 -2.37
N GLU A 11 14.36 1.22 -1.43
CA GLU A 11 13.71 2.47 -1.02
C GLU A 11 13.39 3.40 -2.21
N PRO A 12 14.31 3.63 -3.18
CA PRO A 12 14.04 4.52 -4.30
C PRO A 12 12.85 4.07 -5.18
N VAL A 13 12.61 2.76 -5.26
CA VAL A 13 11.49 2.21 -6.04
C VAL A 13 10.17 2.54 -5.36
N PHE A 14 10.10 2.37 -4.04
CA PHE A 14 8.90 2.68 -3.28
C PHE A 14 8.65 4.19 -3.18
N SER A 15 9.70 5.01 -3.06
CA SER A 15 9.58 6.46 -3.16
C SER A 15 9.02 6.91 -4.52
N ALA A 16 9.50 6.32 -5.62
CA ALA A 16 8.98 6.61 -6.95
C ALA A 16 7.53 6.10 -7.14
N LEU A 17 7.20 4.92 -6.61
CA LEU A 17 5.82 4.40 -6.62
C LEU A 17 4.88 5.29 -5.82
N ALA A 18 5.29 5.71 -4.62
CA ALA A 18 4.49 6.59 -3.77
C ALA A 18 4.18 7.90 -4.48
N LYS A 19 5.18 8.52 -5.12
CA LYS A 19 4.97 9.74 -5.92
C LYS A 19 3.92 9.56 -7.00
N VAL A 20 3.88 8.41 -7.67
CA VAL A 20 2.94 8.13 -8.78
C VAL A 20 1.54 7.75 -8.27
N LEU A 21 1.47 6.99 -7.18
CA LEU A 21 0.24 6.37 -6.69
C LEU A 21 -0.53 7.23 -5.69
N VAL A 22 0.19 8.02 -4.89
CA VAL A 22 -0.40 8.90 -3.89
C VAL A 22 -0.85 10.17 -4.61
N PRO A 23 -2.13 10.56 -4.48
CA PRO A 23 -2.58 11.82 -5.06
C PRO A 23 -1.80 12.97 -4.43
N ALA A 24 -1.18 13.80 -5.28
CA ALA A 24 -0.62 15.06 -4.83
C ALA A 24 -1.77 15.94 -4.38
N GLN A 25 -1.87 16.19 -3.08
CA GLN A 25 -2.71 17.23 -2.51
C GLN A 25 -1.77 18.30 -1.97
N ASP A 26 -1.94 19.53 -2.43
CA ASP A 26 -1.03 20.64 -2.15
C ASP A 26 -0.85 20.91 -0.65
N ASP A 27 -1.86 20.58 0.16
CA ASP A 27 -1.87 20.78 1.61
C ASP A 27 -1.44 19.55 2.44
N LEU A 28 -1.29 18.39 1.79
CA LEU A 28 -1.01 17.13 2.49
C LEU A 28 0.49 16.84 2.55
N ILE A 29 1.17 17.48 3.49
CA ILE A 29 2.57 17.16 3.78
C ILE A 29 2.63 15.89 4.65
N LEU A 30 2.86 14.76 4.00
CA LEU A 30 3.10 13.46 4.64
C LEU A 30 4.53 13.36 5.18
N GLU A 31 4.86 14.20 6.15
CA GLU A 31 6.15 14.14 6.84
C GLU A 31 6.35 12.73 7.45
N GLY A 32 7.45 12.08 7.12
CA GLY A 32 7.79 10.78 7.68
C GLY A 32 7.07 9.57 7.08
N PHE A 33 6.23 9.74 6.04
CA PHE A 33 5.57 8.63 5.34
C PHE A 33 6.55 7.53 4.92
N GLU A 34 7.69 7.91 4.33
CA GLU A 34 8.72 6.94 3.92
C GLU A 34 9.29 6.20 5.12
N ALA A 35 9.56 6.89 6.23
CA ALA A 35 10.08 6.27 7.44
C ALA A 35 9.05 5.29 8.04
N HIS A 36 7.78 5.68 8.09
CA HIS A 36 6.69 4.84 8.60
C HIS A 36 6.44 3.62 7.69
N PHE A 37 6.47 3.82 6.37
CA PHE A 37 6.43 2.77 5.37
C PHE A 37 7.55 1.75 5.58
N PHE A 38 8.82 2.18 5.59
CA PHE A 38 9.96 1.27 5.72
C PHE A 38 10.06 0.63 7.09
N PHE A 39 9.57 1.29 8.15
CA PHE A 39 9.48 0.68 9.48
C PHE A 39 8.45 -0.46 9.51
N ASN A 40 7.21 -0.19 9.08
CA ASN A 40 6.14 -1.18 9.10
C ASN A 40 6.43 -2.36 8.16
N PHE A 41 6.85 -2.08 6.93
CA PHE A 41 7.21 -3.13 5.98
C PHE A 41 8.50 -3.83 6.36
N GLY A 42 9.46 -3.14 6.97
CA GLY A 42 10.67 -3.75 7.51
C GLY A 42 10.35 -4.86 8.51
N ARG A 43 9.36 -4.66 9.38
CA ARG A 43 8.90 -5.69 10.32
C ARG A 43 8.30 -6.91 9.60
N ILE A 44 7.31 -6.69 8.73
CA ILE A 44 6.63 -7.77 7.99
C ILE A 44 7.61 -8.55 7.11
N PHE A 45 8.49 -7.84 6.38
CA PHE A 45 9.49 -8.44 5.52
C PHE A 45 10.44 -9.37 6.28
N ASN A 46 10.75 -9.02 7.53
CA ASN A 46 11.61 -9.82 8.39
C ASN A 46 10.92 -11.02 9.03
N GLU A 47 9.60 -11.14 8.93
CA GLU A 47 8.85 -12.33 9.35
C GLU A 47 8.68 -13.33 8.19
N LEU A 48 8.83 -12.87 6.95
CA LEU A 48 8.74 -13.75 5.77
C LEU A 48 9.83 -14.85 5.80
N PRO A 49 9.53 -16.08 5.36
CA PRO A 49 10.56 -17.09 5.15
C PRO A 49 11.64 -16.61 4.14
N PRO A 50 12.90 -17.07 4.25
CA PRO A 50 14.01 -16.57 3.43
C PRO A 50 13.72 -16.62 1.92
N ILE A 51 13.10 -17.69 1.43
CA ILE A 51 12.76 -17.85 0.00
C ILE A 51 11.84 -16.74 -0.51
N PHE A 52 10.85 -16.32 0.29
CA PHE A 52 9.93 -15.25 -0.08
C PHE A 52 10.61 -13.88 -0.02
N ARG A 53 11.54 -13.66 0.93
CA ARG A 53 12.35 -12.43 0.96
C ARG A 53 13.18 -12.27 -0.30
N TRP A 54 13.86 -13.34 -0.71
CA TRP A 54 14.65 -13.35 -1.94
C TRP A 54 13.75 -13.10 -3.16
N GLY A 55 12.63 -13.82 -3.27
CA GLY A 55 11.67 -13.63 -4.35
C GLY A 55 11.14 -12.19 -4.43
N PHE A 56 10.81 -11.59 -3.29
CA PHE A 56 10.37 -10.21 -3.22
C PHE A 56 11.46 -9.22 -3.66
N ILE A 57 12.69 -9.33 -3.14
CA ILE A 57 13.81 -8.47 -3.55
C ILE A 57 14.04 -8.56 -5.06
N TRP A 58 14.06 -9.77 -5.61
CA TRP A 58 14.23 -9.97 -7.05
C TRP A 58 13.06 -9.45 -7.86
N GLY A 59 11.82 -9.63 -7.40
CA GLY A 59 10.64 -9.08 -8.04
C GLY A 59 10.66 -7.56 -8.13
N ILE A 60 11.03 -6.87 -7.04
CA ILE A 60 11.17 -5.41 -7.03
C ILE A 60 12.29 -4.97 -7.98
N ARG A 61 13.43 -5.66 -7.97
CA ARG A 61 14.53 -5.34 -8.89
C ARG A 61 14.15 -5.54 -10.35
N PHE A 62 13.43 -6.62 -10.64
CA PHE A 62 12.91 -6.87 -11.96
C PHE A 62 11.98 -5.73 -12.40
N PHE A 63 11.05 -5.32 -11.54
CA PHE A 63 10.19 -4.17 -11.79
C PHE A 63 10.97 -2.86 -11.97
N ASP A 64 12.04 -2.62 -11.22
CA ASP A 64 12.85 -1.40 -11.36
C ASP A 64 13.63 -1.36 -12.69
N TRP A 65 14.07 -2.51 -13.19
CA TRP A 65 14.84 -2.62 -14.44
C TRP A 65 13.99 -2.80 -15.70
N PHE A 66 12.75 -3.27 -15.56
CA PHE A 66 11.87 -3.54 -16.68
C PHE A 66 11.59 -2.37 -17.64
N PRO A 67 11.55 -1.09 -17.22
CA PRO A 67 11.35 0.03 -18.14
C PRO A 67 12.33 0.03 -19.32
N VAL A 68 13.57 -0.42 -19.08
CA VAL A 68 14.62 -0.54 -20.10
C VAL A 68 14.25 -1.54 -21.19
N LEU A 69 13.58 -2.63 -20.82
CA LEU A 69 13.16 -3.68 -21.75
C LEU A 69 11.91 -3.29 -22.57
N PHE A 70 11.10 -2.37 -22.04
CA PHE A 70 9.82 -1.97 -22.65
C PHE A 70 9.88 -0.61 -23.36
N GLY A 71 11.08 -0.05 -23.55
CA GLY A 71 11.27 1.18 -24.30
C GLY A 71 10.80 2.44 -23.57
N PHE A 72 10.66 2.40 -22.25
CA PHE A 72 10.35 3.59 -21.43
C PHE A 72 11.59 4.46 -21.12
N GLY A 73 12.75 4.10 -21.70
CA GLY A 73 14.03 4.80 -21.58
C GLY A 73 15.16 3.86 -21.14
N LEU A 74 16.38 4.38 -21.04
CA LEU A 74 17.55 3.64 -20.52
C LEU A 74 17.65 3.69 -18.99
N ASN A 75 16.69 4.35 -18.33
CA ASN A 75 16.66 4.54 -16.90
C ASN A 75 15.80 3.48 -16.22
N ARG A 76 16.19 3.16 -14.98
CA ARG A 76 15.40 2.36 -14.05
C ARG A 76 14.14 3.13 -13.64
N PHE A 77 13.10 2.42 -13.21
CA PHE A 77 11.82 3.00 -12.78
C PHE A 77 12.03 4.10 -11.73
N SER A 78 12.85 3.83 -10.72
CA SER A 78 13.22 4.76 -9.65
C SER A 78 13.81 6.10 -10.13
N HIS A 79 14.26 6.18 -11.38
CA HIS A 79 14.89 7.35 -11.99
C HIS A 79 14.11 7.90 -13.20
N LEU A 80 12.91 7.38 -13.48
CA LEU A 80 12.05 7.92 -14.52
C LEU A 80 11.48 9.28 -14.12
N SER A 81 11.19 10.12 -15.10
CA SER A 81 10.34 11.30 -14.89
C SER A 81 8.96 10.87 -14.42
N PHE A 82 8.25 11.75 -13.71
CA PHE A 82 6.91 11.47 -13.20
C PHE A 82 5.95 10.96 -14.29
N GLU A 83 5.95 11.61 -15.46
CA GLU A 83 5.10 11.21 -16.59
C GLU A 83 5.42 9.81 -17.13
N SER A 84 6.72 9.49 -17.27
CA SER A 84 7.15 8.17 -17.75
C SER A 84 6.89 7.09 -16.71
N ALA A 85 7.12 7.40 -15.43
CA ALA A 85 6.81 6.50 -14.32
C ALA A 85 5.31 6.20 -14.25
N LYS A 86 4.46 7.21 -14.46
CA LYS A 86 3.00 7.05 -14.54
C LYS A 86 2.58 6.14 -15.70
N LYS A 87 3.07 6.41 -16.92
CA LYS A 87 2.79 5.56 -18.10
C LYS A 87 3.25 4.11 -17.90
N TYR A 88 4.41 3.92 -17.29
CA TYR A 88 4.94 2.60 -16.98
C TYR A 88 4.07 1.86 -15.97
N VAL A 89 3.67 2.53 -14.88
CA VAL A 89 2.73 2.00 -13.89
C VAL A 89 1.39 1.64 -14.53
N ASP A 90 0.85 2.50 -15.39
CA ASP A 90 -0.40 2.23 -16.12
C ASP A 90 -0.29 1.00 -17.03
N ALA A 91 0.87 0.80 -17.66
CA ALA A 91 1.15 -0.38 -18.47
C ALA A 91 1.21 -1.67 -17.63
N TRP A 92 1.72 -1.60 -16.39
CA TRP A 92 1.70 -2.74 -15.47
C TRP A 92 0.30 -3.03 -14.92
N ALA A 93 -0.48 -2.00 -14.64
CA ALA A 93 -1.84 -2.13 -14.14
C ALA A 93 -2.78 -2.74 -15.20
N ASN A 94 -2.66 -2.29 -16.44
CA ASN A 94 -3.58 -2.62 -17.54
C ASN A 94 -2.99 -3.58 -18.59
N GLY A 95 -1.75 -4.04 -18.38
CA GLY A 95 -1.03 -4.87 -19.34
C GLY A 95 -1.66 -6.25 -19.55
N ARG A 96 -1.30 -6.92 -20.65
CA ARG A 96 -1.82 -8.25 -21.00
C ARG A 96 -1.33 -9.37 -20.09
N LEU A 97 -0.13 -9.23 -19.52
CA LEU A 97 0.50 -10.24 -18.66
C LEU A 97 -0.11 -10.24 -17.25
N GLY A 98 -0.89 -11.28 -16.94
CA GLY A 98 -1.59 -11.40 -15.65
C GLY A 98 -0.67 -11.38 -14.44
N VAL A 99 0.49 -12.04 -14.52
CA VAL A 99 1.48 -12.07 -13.43
C VAL A 99 2.00 -10.67 -13.10
N CYS A 100 2.25 -9.84 -14.12
CA CYS A 100 2.67 -8.46 -13.91
C CYS A 100 1.59 -7.66 -13.18
N ARG A 101 0.32 -7.82 -13.58
CA ARG A 101 -0.80 -7.14 -12.93
C ARG A 101 -0.92 -7.53 -11.45
N GLU A 102 -0.85 -8.81 -11.12
CA GLU A 102 -0.94 -9.27 -9.72
C GLU A 102 0.24 -8.80 -8.88
N PHE A 103 1.44 -8.80 -9.46
CA PHE A 103 2.62 -8.25 -8.79
C PHE A 103 2.45 -6.76 -8.52
N PHE A 104 2.03 -5.99 -9.53
CA PHE A 104 1.80 -4.56 -9.38
C PHE A 104 0.67 -4.23 -8.40
N LYS A 105 -0.43 -4.99 -8.40
CA LYS A 105 -1.50 -4.86 -7.40
C LYS A 105 -0.95 -5.00 -5.98
N THR A 106 -0.04 -5.95 -5.77
CA THR A 106 0.64 -6.13 -4.48
C THR A 106 1.45 -4.88 -4.11
N LEU A 107 2.26 -4.34 -5.03
CA LEU A 107 3.04 -3.12 -4.78
C LEU A 107 2.16 -1.91 -4.49
N LYS A 108 1.09 -1.74 -5.28
CA LYS A 108 0.10 -0.69 -5.09
C LYS A 108 -0.58 -0.81 -3.73
N ALA A 109 -1.04 -2.00 -3.37
CA ALA A 109 -1.68 -2.24 -2.09
C ALA A 109 -0.76 -1.87 -0.92
N MET A 110 0.54 -2.17 -1.01
CA MET A 110 1.51 -1.80 0.01
C MET A 110 1.61 -0.28 0.22
N VAL A 111 1.74 0.48 -0.86
CA VAL A 111 1.83 1.94 -0.81
C VAL A 111 0.52 2.56 -0.31
N ILE A 112 -0.61 2.11 -0.85
CA ILE A 112 -1.94 2.63 -0.51
C ILE A 112 -2.32 2.32 0.94
N LEU A 113 -1.98 1.13 1.45
CA LEU A 113 -2.23 0.76 2.84
C LEU A 113 -1.54 1.70 3.81
N VAL A 114 -0.28 2.07 3.54
CA VAL A 114 0.43 3.03 4.40
C VAL A 114 -0.12 4.42 4.23
N TYR A 115 -0.47 4.83 3.01
CA TYR A 115 -1.07 6.14 2.77
C TYR A 115 -2.35 6.33 3.59
N PHE A 116 -3.27 5.36 3.54
CA PHE A 116 -4.48 5.38 4.35
C PHE A 116 -4.27 4.99 5.82
N SER A 117 -3.04 4.80 6.28
CA SER A 117 -2.73 4.66 7.72
C SER A 117 -2.32 5.97 8.37
N GLU A 118 -2.11 7.03 7.58
CA GLU A 118 -1.70 8.34 8.08
C GLU A 118 -2.90 9.13 8.62
N PRO A 119 -2.89 9.58 9.88
CA PRO A 119 -4.01 10.33 10.47
C PRO A 119 -4.38 11.59 9.69
N LYS A 120 -3.39 12.29 9.12
CA LYS A 120 -3.63 13.47 8.26
C LYS A 120 -4.49 13.13 7.04
N VAL A 121 -4.34 11.93 6.48
CA VAL A 121 -5.17 11.46 5.36
C VAL A 121 -6.61 11.28 5.84
N TRP A 122 -6.81 10.74 7.04
CA TRP A 122 -8.15 10.57 7.62
C TRP A 122 -8.86 11.91 7.84
N GLU A 123 -8.15 12.91 8.36
CA GLU A 123 -8.68 14.25 8.55
C GLU A 123 -9.16 14.86 7.23
N VAL A 124 -8.35 14.76 6.18
CA VAL A 124 -8.69 15.32 4.85
C VAL A 124 -9.87 14.60 4.21
N ILE A 125 -9.97 13.28 4.34
CA ILE A 125 -11.09 12.51 3.77
C ILE A 125 -12.32 12.46 4.70
N GLY A 126 -12.28 13.12 5.87
CA GLY A 126 -13.36 13.11 6.85
C GLY A 126 -13.60 11.75 7.52
N TYR A 127 -12.60 10.88 7.56
CA TYR A 127 -12.69 9.57 8.20
C TYR A 127 -12.38 9.66 9.70
N ALA A 128 -13.31 9.18 10.53
CA ALA A 128 -13.19 9.17 11.99
C ALA A 128 -13.13 7.71 12.51
N PRO A 129 -11.95 7.07 12.56
CA PRO A 129 -11.83 5.65 12.94
C PRO A 129 -12.30 5.37 14.37
N GLU A 130 -12.22 6.35 15.26
CA GLU A 130 -12.53 6.15 16.68
C GLU A 130 -14.00 5.85 16.94
N ASN A 131 -14.89 6.41 16.11
CA ASN A 131 -16.31 6.10 16.20
C ASN A 131 -16.56 4.65 15.79
N HIS A 132 -15.97 4.22 14.67
CA HIS A 132 -16.05 2.82 14.21
C HIS A 132 -15.44 1.84 15.21
N LEU A 133 -14.31 2.19 15.84
CA LEU A 133 -13.65 1.36 16.83
C LEU A 133 -14.52 1.20 18.10
N LYS A 134 -15.12 2.29 18.59
CA LYS A 134 -16.02 2.25 19.75
C LYS A 134 -17.22 1.35 19.50
N GLU A 135 -17.90 1.51 18.36
CA GLU A 135 -19.04 0.67 17.97
C GLU A 135 -18.66 -0.81 17.91
N ARG A 136 -17.51 -1.15 17.32
CA ARG A 136 -17.03 -2.55 17.25
C ARG A 136 -16.63 -3.12 18.61
N ILE A 137 -16.05 -2.32 19.49
CA ILE A 137 -15.70 -2.74 20.85
C ILE A 137 -16.98 -2.99 21.66
N GLU A 138 -17.98 -2.11 21.55
CA GLU A 138 -19.26 -2.25 22.23
C GLU A 138 -20.04 -3.47 21.74
N MET A 139 -20.12 -3.68 20.42
CA MET A 139 -20.69 -4.89 19.82
C MET A 139 -20.01 -6.16 20.33
N ARG A 140 -18.66 -6.20 20.34
CA ARG A 140 -17.92 -7.35 20.87
C ARG A 140 -18.19 -7.59 22.35
N LYS A 141 -18.28 -6.54 23.17
CA LYS A 141 -18.63 -6.66 24.59
C LYS A 141 -20.01 -7.29 24.78
N LYS A 142 -21.01 -6.87 23.99
CA LYS A 142 -22.37 -7.43 24.05
C LYS A 142 -22.43 -8.92 23.68
N ILE A 143 -21.74 -9.32 22.61
CA ILE A 143 -21.66 -10.74 22.18
C ILE A 143 -21.01 -11.58 23.28
N LEU A 144 -19.89 -11.11 23.85
CA LEU A 144 -19.18 -11.82 24.91
C LEU A 144 -19.97 -11.90 26.23
N SER A 145 -20.89 -10.97 26.49
CA SER A 145 -21.80 -11.02 27.63
C SER A 145 -23.04 -11.92 27.41
N GLY A 146 -23.10 -12.69 26.31
CA GLY A 146 -24.20 -13.61 26.02
C GLY A 146 -25.43 -12.95 25.39
N GLY A 147 -25.29 -11.74 24.85
CA GLY A 147 -26.37 -11.09 24.10
C GLY A 147 -26.48 -11.67 22.69
N GLU A 148 -27.63 -12.27 22.36
CA GLU A 148 -28.00 -12.61 20.99
C GLU A 148 -28.37 -11.32 20.23
N GLU A 149 -27.36 -10.57 19.76
CA GLU A 149 -27.58 -9.46 18.84
C GLU A 149 -27.37 -9.98 17.42
N LYS A 150 -28.44 -10.09 16.63
CA LYS A 150 -28.32 -10.25 15.18
C LYS A 150 -27.55 -9.04 14.66
N VAL A 151 -26.40 -9.27 14.04
CA VAL A 151 -25.60 -8.20 13.43
C VAL A 151 -26.41 -7.63 12.27
N HIS A 152 -27.15 -6.55 12.52
CA HIS A 152 -27.81 -5.78 11.48
C HIS A 152 -26.74 -4.93 10.79
N TRP A 153 -26.40 -5.29 9.56
CA TRP A 153 -25.44 -4.51 8.77
C TRP A 153 -26.17 -3.28 8.21
N PRO A 154 -25.64 -2.05 8.39
CA PRO A 154 -26.33 -0.83 7.98
C PRO A 154 -26.68 -0.73 6.49
N HIS A 155 -26.13 -1.60 5.63
CA HIS A 155 -26.44 -1.65 4.20
C HIS A 155 -27.62 -2.56 3.84
N GLU A 156 -28.24 -3.27 4.79
CA GLU A 156 -29.41 -4.11 4.51
C GLU A 156 -30.70 -3.29 4.31
N GLU A 157 -30.71 -2.00 4.67
CA GLU A 157 -31.87 -1.11 4.50
C GLU A 157 -31.93 -0.45 3.11
N GLU A 158 -30.80 -0.32 2.41
CA GLU A 158 -30.74 0.36 1.09
C GLU A 158 -31.10 -0.55 -0.10
N THR A 159 -31.24 -1.85 0.12
CA THR A 159 -31.52 -2.82 -0.96
C THR A 159 -32.99 -3.21 -1.09
N ASN A 160 -33.87 -2.65 -0.26
CA ASN A 160 -35.32 -2.89 -0.28
C ASN A 160 -36.17 -1.65 -0.63
N ALA A 161 -35.55 -0.62 -1.23
CA ALA A 161 -36.26 0.56 -1.74
C ALA A 161 -36.41 0.51 -3.28
#